data_AF-A0A9D6ZCD5-F1
#
_entry.id   AF-A0A9D6ZCD5-F1
#
_cell.length_a   1.000
_cell.length_b   1.000
_cell.length_c   1.000
_cell.angle_alpha   90.00
_cell.angle_beta   90.00
_cell.angle_gamma   90.00
#
_symmetry.space_group_name_H-M   'P 1'
#
loop_
_entity.id
_entity.type
_entity.pdbx_description
1 polymer ?
#
loop_
_entity_poly.entity_id
_entity_poly.type
_entity_poly.pdbx_seq_one_letter_code
_entity_poly.pdbx_strand_id
1 'polypeptide(L)'
;MSHKKTQYILICAITVLAVFFAIDFNSDIACAADADSDGIDDSIDNCPSVSNPDQYDIDTDGIGNACDDDMDGDGILNNLDNCSTIPNSGQEDADSDGRGNPCDLNLTLLGSCETSGTAERVYVSGNTAYVADGAEGLVMINTTNPYSPQLLSAYNVFGSAYDVKVEGTKAYVAGANGLAIVDVSNPSLPTLLGSYATSTESRNIFVSENRVFINGLIIDVNDPSSPALIGSYPGDDVFVSGNLAYSITGEGISISDISDPSEPLLIGEYLDSQYCGMQNIFVSGTILYAGQNCAEHWGAGNDLILMDVSDPSSPILVGLNYRNSLTTGGLKDVYISGNIAYTINSSIGLTLVDLNYPHLPTPGTIPFQFQYFGSYDVYGYYMNDIFVSGNRVYIASSPYPGPHAGPRGLKIMEVSLPGTPTAITLSSFVAEQKGKRVIVKWQTATEIDNLGFNIYRSESENGEYVKINKKLIKAKGSSTKGASYKFKDKHVESGKTYYYKLEDVDSDNTKTMHGPKSVAVNFRKKK
;
A
#
# COMPACT_ATOMS: atom_id res chain seq x y z
N MET A 1 -10.17 84.78 7.28
CA MET A 1 -8.97 84.74 6.41
C MET A 1 -8.31 83.38 6.58
N SER A 2 -8.07 82.70 5.45
CA SER A 2 -7.11 81.60 5.22
C SER A 2 -7.28 80.30 6.03
N HIS A 3 -7.59 79.13 5.42
CA HIS A 3 -6.69 78.24 4.66
C HIS A 3 -5.41 77.91 5.46
N LYS A 4 -4.95 76.67 5.69
CA LYS A 4 -4.89 75.39 4.94
C LYS A 4 -4.48 74.27 5.94
N LYS A 5 -5.01 73.04 5.86
CA LYS A 5 -4.38 71.80 5.35
C LYS A 5 -2.85 71.67 5.58
N THR A 6 -2.39 70.56 6.20
CA THR A 6 -1.56 69.48 5.60
C THR A 6 -1.23 68.35 6.62
N GLN A 7 -1.16 67.12 6.09
CA GLN A 7 -0.81 65.78 6.62
C GLN A 7 0.39 65.67 7.58
N TYR A 8 0.45 64.61 8.42
CA TYR A 8 1.33 63.42 8.28
C TYR A 8 1.17 62.43 9.46
N ILE A 9 1.39 61.14 9.14
CA ILE A 9 1.30 59.91 9.94
C ILE A 9 2.52 59.76 10.88
N LEU A 10 2.34 59.34 12.16
CA LEU A 10 3.10 58.24 12.83
C LEU A 10 2.70 58.03 14.32
N ILE A 11 2.20 56.81 14.61
CA ILE A 11 2.41 55.90 15.77
C ILE A 11 2.77 56.51 17.16
N CYS A 12 1.93 56.29 18.19
CA CYS A 12 2.21 55.44 19.39
C CYS A 12 1.21 55.68 20.55
N ALA A 13 0.77 54.57 21.17
CA ALA A 13 0.51 54.36 22.60
C ALA A 13 -0.48 55.24 23.41
N ILE A 14 -1.54 54.54 23.88
CA ILE A 14 -2.01 54.46 25.28
C ILE A 14 -2.93 55.59 25.87
N THR A 15 -4.02 55.08 26.46
CA THR A 15 -4.86 55.53 27.59
C THR A 15 -6.15 56.37 27.40
N VAL A 16 -7.27 55.64 27.58
CA VAL A 16 -8.41 55.87 28.51
C VAL A 16 -9.09 57.25 28.49
N LEU A 17 -10.35 57.29 28.02
CA LEU A 17 -11.50 57.63 28.87
C LEU A 17 -12.83 57.34 28.13
N ALA A 18 -13.71 56.62 28.80
CA ALA A 18 -15.06 56.26 28.36
C ALA A 18 -15.96 57.49 28.16
N VAL A 19 -16.95 57.38 27.26
CA VAL A 19 -18.39 57.55 27.55
C VAL A 19 -19.19 57.15 26.29
N PHE A 20 -20.10 56.21 26.51
CA PHE A 20 -21.09 55.65 25.59
C PHE A 20 -21.98 56.72 24.92
N PHE A 21 -22.34 56.53 23.63
CA PHE A 21 -23.73 56.45 23.16
C PHE A 21 -23.80 55.97 21.68
N ALA A 22 -24.18 54.70 21.52
CA ALA A 22 -24.92 54.05 20.44
C ALA A 22 -24.64 54.41 18.96
N ILE A 23 -23.95 53.49 18.29
CA ILE A 23 -24.30 53.07 16.92
C ILE A 23 -24.43 51.55 16.97
N ASP A 24 -25.61 51.05 16.61
CA ASP A 24 -25.97 49.64 16.46
C ASP A 24 -24.92 48.87 15.63
N PHE A 25 -24.24 47.92 16.27
CA PHE A 25 -23.69 46.75 15.60
C PHE A 25 -24.46 45.54 16.13
N ASN A 26 -25.67 45.35 15.61
CA ASN A 26 -26.29 44.04 15.66
C ASN A 26 -25.71 43.20 14.52
N SER A 27 -24.48 42.74 14.73
CA SER A 27 -23.99 41.54 14.07
C SER A 27 -23.63 40.60 15.20
N ASP A 28 -24.57 39.73 15.56
CA ASP A 28 -24.31 38.52 16.30
C ASP A 28 -23.21 37.75 15.57
N ILE A 29 -21.95 38.03 15.89
CA ILE A 29 -20.91 37.02 15.82
C ILE A 29 -21.17 36.21 17.09
N ALA A 30 -22.10 35.26 16.98
CA ALA A 30 -21.99 34.09 17.84
C ALA A 30 -20.56 33.58 17.62
N CYS A 31 -19.78 33.43 18.69
CA CYS A 31 -18.75 32.40 18.63
C CYS A 31 -19.50 31.16 18.18
N ALA A 32 -19.15 30.62 17.02
CA ALA A 32 -19.66 29.33 16.67
C ALA A 32 -19.30 28.39 17.82
N ALA A 33 -20.32 27.68 18.31
CA ALA A 33 -20.11 26.69 19.33
C ALA A 33 -19.33 25.56 18.67
N ASP A 34 -18.31 25.09 19.37
CA ASP A 34 -17.47 23.95 19.03
C ASP A 34 -17.33 23.22 20.38
N ALA A 35 -18.22 22.26 20.60
CA ALA A 35 -18.44 21.67 21.91
C ALA A 35 -17.34 20.68 22.33
N ASP A 36 -16.67 20.06 21.37
CA ASP A 36 -15.58 19.10 21.60
C ASP A 36 -14.19 19.64 21.23
N SER A 37 -14.13 20.90 20.75
CA SER A 37 -12.90 21.66 20.48
C SER A 37 -12.04 21.05 19.38
N ASP A 38 -12.68 20.49 18.36
CA ASP A 38 -12.03 19.86 17.22
C ASP A 38 -11.73 20.84 16.07
N GLY A 39 -12.27 22.06 16.14
CA GLY A 39 -12.08 23.13 15.17
C GLY A 39 -13.17 23.23 14.10
N ILE A 40 -14.23 22.43 14.20
CA ILE A 40 -15.43 22.49 13.36
C ILE A 40 -16.59 23.06 14.18
N ASP A 41 -17.39 23.92 13.55
CA ASP A 41 -18.55 24.53 14.22
C ASP A 41 -19.69 23.49 14.37
N ASP A 42 -20.30 23.36 15.56
CA ASP A 42 -21.40 22.43 15.91
C ASP A 42 -22.55 22.39 14.86
N SER A 43 -22.72 23.46 14.08
CA SER A 43 -23.78 23.59 13.07
C SER A 43 -23.51 22.88 11.75
N ILE A 44 -22.24 22.55 11.48
CA ILE A 44 -21.78 21.82 10.31
C ILE A 44 -21.03 20.55 10.71
N ASP A 45 -20.82 20.34 12.01
CA ASP A 45 -20.18 19.18 12.60
C ASP A 45 -21.10 17.95 12.53
N ASN A 46 -20.63 16.85 11.93
CA ASN A 46 -21.34 15.58 11.91
C ASN A 46 -21.15 14.73 13.19
N CYS A 47 -20.26 15.14 14.10
CA CYS A 47 -20.20 14.65 15.48
C CYS A 47 -20.02 15.78 16.52
N PRO A 48 -21.06 16.60 16.80
CA PRO A 48 -20.99 17.80 17.68
C PRO A 48 -20.60 17.60 19.15
N SER A 49 -20.15 16.41 19.56
CA SER A 49 -19.71 16.12 20.93
C SER A 49 -18.55 15.13 20.98
N VAL A 50 -18.05 14.69 19.83
CA VAL A 50 -16.96 13.74 19.68
C VAL A 50 -16.03 14.25 18.60
N SER A 51 -14.89 14.78 19.05
CA SER A 51 -13.90 15.42 18.19
C SER A 51 -13.55 14.58 16.96
N ASN A 52 -13.88 15.10 15.78
CA ASN A 52 -13.59 14.52 14.48
C ASN A 52 -13.33 15.63 13.42
N PRO A 53 -12.17 16.32 13.50
CA PRO A 53 -11.87 17.46 12.62
C PRO A 53 -11.90 17.14 11.11
N ASP A 54 -11.90 15.85 10.76
CA ASP A 54 -11.90 15.31 9.42
C ASP A 54 -13.31 15.07 8.84
N GLN A 55 -14.35 15.08 9.68
CA GLN A 55 -15.76 15.08 9.30
C GLN A 55 -16.15 13.90 8.37
N TYR A 56 -15.53 12.74 8.56
CA TYR A 56 -15.86 11.55 7.76
C TYR A 56 -17.20 10.95 8.15
N ASP A 57 -17.91 10.46 7.13
CA ASP A 57 -19.24 9.88 7.16
C ASP A 57 -19.31 8.91 5.97
N ILE A 58 -19.12 7.61 6.23
CA ILE A 58 -18.93 6.57 5.20
C ILE A 58 -20.23 6.28 4.46
N ASP A 59 -21.34 6.17 5.18
CA ASP A 59 -22.64 5.82 4.60
C ASP A 59 -23.46 7.06 4.19
N THR A 60 -22.97 8.25 4.52
CA THR A 60 -23.50 9.57 4.17
C THR A 60 -24.86 9.88 4.79
N ASP A 61 -25.14 9.34 5.98
CA ASP A 61 -26.39 9.55 6.70
C ASP A 61 -26.43 10.88 7.49
N GLY A 62 -25.28 11.54 7.62
CA GLY A 62 -25.09 12.81 8.34
C GLY A 62 -24.63 12.65 9.78
N ILE A 63 -24.37 11.43 10.25
CA ILE A 63 -23.70 11.11 11.51
C ILE A 63 -22.25 10.75 11.18
N GLY A 64 -21.30 11.38 11.85
CA GLY A 64 -19.89 11.10 11.58
C GLY A 64 -19.46 9.74 12.12
N ASN A 65 -18.49 9.11 11.46
CA ASN A 65 -17.96 7.79 11.85
C ASN A 65 -17.55 7.72 13.33
N ALA A 66 -17.06 8.83 13.89
CA ALA A 66 -16.59 8.91 15.27
C ALA A 66 -17.71 8.75 16.31
N CYS A 67 -18.96 9.03 15.93
CA CYS A 67 -20.14 9.00 16.79
C CYS A 67 -21.27 8.11 16.25
N ASP A 68 -20.98 7.30 15.22
CA ASP A 68 -21.91 6.34 14.63
C ASP A 68 -21.71 4.93 15.22
N ASP A 69 -22.81 4.25 15.51
CA ASP A 69 -22.83 2.87 16.00
C ASP A 69 -22.90 1.84 14.84
N ASP A 70 -23.16 2.27 13.60
CA ASP A 70 -23.28 1.48 12.36
C ASP A 70 -22.67 2.26 11.18
N MET A 71 -21.34 2.37 11.15
CA MET A 71 -20.60 3.30 10.28
C MET A 71 -20.79 3.07 8.78
N ASP A 72 -21.24 1.89 8.35
CA ASP A 72 -21.42 1.57 6.93
C ASP A 72 -22.88 1.40 6.52
N GLY A 73 -23.81 1.51 7.47
CA GLY A 73 -25.24 1.51 7.23
C GLY A 73 -25.77 0.19 6.67
N ASP A 74 -25.08 -0.93 6.90
CA ASP A 74 -25.53 -2.26 6.46
C ASP A 74 -26.58 -2.90 7.41
N GLY A 75 -26.77 -2.29 8.58
CA GLY A 75 -27.71 -2.69 9.61
C GLY A 75 -27.13 -3.59 10.71
N ILE A 76 -25.82 -3.83 10.72
CA ILE A 76 -25.08 -4.55 11.76
C ILE A 76 -24.23 -3.53 12.54
N LEU A 77 -24.41 -3.49 13.87
CA LEU A 77 -23.65 -2.57 14.71
C LEU A 77 -22.14 -2.85 14.62
N ASN A 78 -21.31 -1.80 14.65
CA ASN A 78 -19.85 -1.84 14.52
C ASN A 78 -19.15 -2.91 15.40
N ASN A 79 -19.69 -3.19 16.59
CA ASN A 79 -19.12 -4.15 17.54
C ASN A 79 -19.50 -5.62 17.26
N LEU A 80 -20.45 -5.85 16.35
CA LEU A 80 -20.92 -7.14 15.88
C LEU A 80 -20.61 -7.37 14.40
N ASP A 81 -20.15 -6.33 13.71
CA ASP A 81 -19.86 -6.31 12.30
C ASP A 81 -18.43 -6.78 12.01
N ASN A 82 -18.30 -7.84 11.20
CA ASN A 82 -17.02 -8.33 10.73
C ASN A 82 -16.40 -7.49 9.61
N CYS A 83 -17.10 -6.48 9.09
CA CYS A 83 -16.60 -5.41 8.21
C CYS A 83 -17.23 -4.04 8.50
N SER A 84 -17.00 -3.47 9.69
CA SER A 84 -17.57 -2.20 10.19
C SER A 84 -17.46 -0.92 9.34
N THR A 85 -16.95 -0.97 8.12
CA THR A 85 -16.78 0.17 7.20
C THR A 85 -17.02 -0.20 5.74
N ILE A 86 -17.40 -1.45 5.48
CA ILE A 86 -17.67 -1.96 4.13
C ILE A 86 -18.94 -2.79 4.21
N PRO A 87 -20.07 -2.28 3.67
CA PRO A 87 -21.37 -2.88 3.91
C PRO A 87 -21.42 -4.35 3.54
N ASN A 88 -21.71 -5.21 4.52
CA ASN A 88 -21.76 -6.64 4.34
C ASN A 88 -22.79 -7.32 5.25
N SER A 89 -24.05 -6.92 5.13
CA SER A 89 -25.18 -7.46 5.91
C SER A 89 -25.31 -9.00 5.97
N GLY A 90 -24.65 -9.74 5.07
CA GLY A 90 -24.55 -11.20 5.07
C GLY A 90 -23.50 -11.79 6.02
N GLN A 91 -22.56 -10.97 6.52
CA GLN A 91 -21.48 -11.29 7.45
C GLN A 91 -20.67 -12.52 7.01
N GLU A 92 -20.50 -12.72 5.70
CA GLU A 92 -19.76 -13.87 5.20
C GLU A 92 -18.28 -13.75 5.54
N ASP A 93 -17.73 -14.81 6.12
CA ASP A 93 -16.33 -14.94 6.53
C ASP A 93 -15.87 -16.36 6.11
N ALA A 94 -15.08 -16.42 5.05
CA ALA A 94 -14.74 -17.69 4.38
C ALA A 94 -13.65 -18.48 5.08
N ASP A 95 -12.68 -17.81 5.71
CA ASP A 95 -11.57 -18.43 6.42
C ASP A 95 -11.75 -18.45 7.95
N SER A 96 -12.83 -17.83 8.44
CA SER A 96 -13.28 -17.82 9.83
C SER A 96 -12.31 -17.13 10.78
N ASP A 97 -11.58 -16.12 10.31
CA ASP A 97 -10.66 -15.34 11.12
C ASP A 97 -11.35 -14.19 11.89
N GLY A 98 -12.66 -13.99 11.66
CA GLY A 98 -13.48 -12.95 12.27
C GLY A 98 -13.56 -11.66 11.47
N ARG A 99 -12.92 -11.59 10.29
CA ARG A 99 -13.03 -10.50 9.33
C ARG A 99 -13.86 -10.94 8.13
N GLY A 100 -14.81 -10.10 7.71
CA GLY A 100 -15.70 -10.45 6.60
C GLY A 100 -14.98 -10.42 5.26
N ASN A 101 -15.41 -11.28 4.32
CA ASN A 101 -14.85 -11.36 2.97
C ASN A 101 -14.73 -9.99 2.26
N PRO A 102 -15.68 -9.04 2.40
CA PRO A 102 -15.60 -7.73 1.75
C PRO A 102 -14.56 -6.78 2.32
N CYS A 103 -13.94 -7.11 3.44
CA CYS A 103 -12.87 -6.33 4.04
C CYS A 103 -11.64 -7.18 4.38
N ASP A 104 -11.60 -8.47 4.04
CA ASP A 104 -10.51 -9.41 4.28
C ASP A 104 -9.51 -9.52 3.09
N LEU A 105 -8.20 -9.39 3.38
CA LEU A 105 -7.14 -9.59 2.38
C LEU A 105 -6.71 -11.05 2.31
N ASN A 106 -7.02 -11.67 1.19
CA ASN A 106 -6.64 -13.06 0.96
C ASN A 106 -5.15 -13.17 0.57
N LEU A 107 -4.36 -13.83 1.42
CA LEU A 107 -2.96 -14.17 1.18
C LEU A 107 -2.81 -15.61 0.68
N THR A 108 -2.34 -15.78 -0.55
CA THR A 108 -2.12 -17.11 -1.13
C THR A 108 -0.65 -17.35 -1.42
N LEU A 109 -0.06 -18.41 -0.86
CA LEU A 109 1.26 -18.87 -1.28
C LEU A 109 1.18 -19.45 -2.70
N LEU A 110 1.85 -18.79 -3.66
CA LEU A 110 1.92 -19.27 -5.05
C LEU A 110 3.01 -20.34 -5.21
N GLY A 111 4.20 -20.09 -4.66
CA GLY A 111 5.35 -20.98 -4.80
C GLY A 111 6.54 -20.55 -3.96
N SER A 112 7.56 -21.41 -3.91
CA SER A 112 8.80 -21.15 -3.19
C SER A 112 10.02 -21.70 -3.94
N CYS A 113 11.18 -21.10 -3.70
CA CYS A 113 12.48 -21.55 -4.19
C CYS A 113 13.45 -21.67 -3.01
N GLU A 114 13.91 -22.90 -2.79
CA GLU A 114 14.94 -23.19 -1.79
C GLU A 114 16.28 -22.59 -2.18
N THR A 115 16.94 -21.95 -1.21
CA THR A 115 18.32 -21.46 -1.34
C THR A 115 19.22 -22.16 -0.31
N SER A 116 20.54 -22.04 -0.47
CA SER A 116 21.50 -22.78 0.36
C SER A 116 21.97 -21.99 1.60
N GLY A 117 21.74 -20.68 1.64
CA GLY A 117 22.16 -19.78 2.69
C GLY A 117 21.03 -19.34 3.61
N THR A 118 21.23 -18.17 4.21
CA THR A 118 20.22 -17.47 5.02
C THR A 118 19.72 -16.31 4.16
N ALA A 119 18.48 -16.38 3.68
CA ALA A 119 17.90 -15.30 2.89
C ALA A 119 17.60 -14.11 3.80
N GLU A 120 18.50 -13.12 3.81
CA GLU A 120 18.45 -11.93 4.66
C GLU A 120 17.57 -10.84 4.06
N ARG A 121 17.72 -10.56 2.76
CA ARG A 121 16.98 -9.51 2.03
C ARG A 121 16.59 -9.95 0.62
N VAL A 122 15.50 -9.40 0.09
CA VAL A 122 15.00 -9.66 -1.26
C VAL A 122 14.67 -8.36 -1.99
N TYR A 123 15.11 -8.28 -3.24
CA TYR A 123 14.71 -7.23 -4.16
C TYR A 123 14.19 -7.85 -5.46
N VAL A 124 13.12 -7.30 -6.04
CA VAL A 124 12.58 -7.79 -7.30
C VAL A 124 12.64 -6.71 -8.37
N SER A 125 13.19 -7.07 -9.53
CA SER A 125 13.20 -6.24 -10.73
C SER A 125 12.73 -7.06 -11.93
N GLY A 126 11.61 -6.64 -12.52
CA GLY A 126 10.94 -7.41 -13.58
C GLY A 126 10.58 -8.82 -13.12
N ASN A 127 11.05 -9.84 -13.85
CA ASN A 127 10.79 -11.25 -13.55
C ASN A 127 11.96 -11.94 -12.82
N THR A 128 12.80 -11.18 -12.12
CA THR A 128 13.92 -11.72 -11.36
C THR A 128 13.90 -11.21 -9.93
N ALA A 129 13.95 -12.14 -8.98
CA ALA A 129 14.23 -11.86 -7.59
C ALA A 129 15.73 -12.00 -7.32
N TYR A 130 16.26 -11.05 -6.58
CA TYR A 130 17.65 -10.94 -6.15
C TYR A 130 17.63 -11.08 -4.63
N VAL A 131 18.26 -12.13 -4.11
CA VAL A 131 18.24 -12.46 -2.70
C VAL A 131 19.65 -12.35 -2.14
N ALA A 132 19.83 -11.54 -1.10
CA ALA A 132 21.03 -11.56 -0.27
C ALA A 132 20.94 -12.80 0.64
N ASP A 133 21.58 -13.89 0.25
CA ASP A 133 21.44 -15.23 0.86
C ASP A 133 22.60 -15.56 1.80
N GLY A 134 23.04 -14.60 2.61
CA GLY A 134 24.10 -14.82 3.59
C GLY A 134 25.36 -15.40 2.95
N ALA A 135 25.82 -16.55 3.43
CA ALA A 135 27.05 -17.19 2.98
C ALA A 135 27.05 -17.66 1.51
N GLU A 136 25.88 -17.87 0.89
CA GLU A 136 25.79 -18.19 -0.55
C GLU A 136 25.97 -16.97 -1.44
N GLY A 137 25.83 -15.80 -0.85
CA GLY A 137 25.98 -14.52 -1.51
C GLY A 137 24.71 -14.04 -2.20
N LEU A 138 24.82 -13.50 -3.42
CA LEU A 138 23.72 -12.95 -4.21
C LEU A 138 23.13 -14.08 -5.03
N VAL A 139 21.88 -14.42 -4.73
CA VAL A 139 21.13 -15.47 -5.39
C VAL A 139 20.10 -14.84 -6.33
N MET A 140 20.13 -15.22 -7.60
CA MET A 140 19.19 -14.76 -8.63
C MET A 140 18.19 -15.85 -8.96
N ILE A 141 16.91 -15.51 -8.91
CA ILE A 141 15.78 -16.45 -9.07
C ILE A 141 14.83 -15.90 -10.12
N ASN A 142 14.50 -16.70 -11.13
CA ASN A 142 13.47 -16.39 -12.12
C ASN A 142 12.08 -16.55 -11.50
N THR A 143 11.28 -15.49 -11.57
CA THR A 143 9.93 -15.42 -11.00
C THR A 143 8.84 -15.29 -12.06
N THR A 144 9.17 -15.54 -13.34
CA THR A 144 8.22 -15.51 -14.46
C THR A 144 7.03 -16.44 -14.20
N ASN A 145 7.30 -17.65 -13.72
CA ASN A 145 6.26 -18.54 -13.20
C ASN A 145 6.30 -18.51 -11.66
N PRO A 146 5.39 -17.78 -10.99
CA PRO A 146 5.43 -17.64 -9.53
C PRO A 146 5.09 -18.94 -8.80
N TYR A 147 4.44 -19.91 -9.46
CA TYR A 147 4.13 -21.22 -8.90
C TYR A 147 5.34 -22.19 -8.90
N SER A 148 6.35 -21.88 -9.69
CA SER A 148 7.58 -22.66 -9.79
C SER A 148 8.76 -21.73 -10.09
N PRO A 149 9.15 -20.88 -9.12
CA PRO A 149 10.31 -20.03 -9.26
C PRO A 149 11.57 -20.88 -9.43
N GLN A 150 12.51 -20.41 -10.24
CA GLN A 150 13.69 -21.18 -10.63
C GLN A 150 14.97 -20.46 -10.27
N LEU A 151 15.84 -21.13 -9.50
CA LEU A 151 17.20 -20.66 -9.25
C LEU A 151 17.96 -20.50 -10.59
N LEU A 152 18.45 -19.30 -10.86
CA LEU A 152 19.24 -18.99 -12.06
C LEU A 152 20.73 -19.12 -11.78
N SER A 153 21.21 -18.45 -10.72
CA SER A 153 22.60 -18.48 -10.31
C SER A 153 22.77 -18.04 -8.86
N ALA A 154 23.93 -18.37 -8.28
CA ALA A 154 24.42 -17.83 -7.02
C ALA A 154 25.82 -17.27 -7.27
N TYR A 155 26.10 -16.08 -6.74
CA TYR A 155 27.35 -15.37 -6.95
C TYR A 155 27.84 -14.81 -5.63
N ASN A 156 29.04 -15.18 -5.19
CA ASN A 156 29.61 -14.68 -3.93
C ASN A 156 30.99 -14.08 -4.14
N VAL A 157 31.09 -12.76 -3.98
CA VAL A 157 32.37 -12.01 -3.94
C VAL A 157 32.45 -11.03 -2.76
N PHE A 158 31.52 -11.10 -1.82
CA PHE A 158 31.28 -10.10 -0.77
C PHE A 158 31.31 -10.69 0.64
N GLY A 159 31.61 -11.98 0.77
CA GLY A 159 31.41 -12.71 2.02
C GLY A 159 29.92 -12.95 2.23
N SER A 160 29.46 -12.94 3.48
CA SER A 160 28.02 -13.00 3.75
C SER A 160 27.33 -11.77 3.15
N ALA A 161 26.35 -11.95 2.27
CA ALA A 161 25.48 -10.87 1.81
C ALA A 161 24.37 -10.61 2.82
N TYR A 162 24.12 -9.34 3.09
CA TYR A 162 23.13 -8.88 4.04
C TYR A 162 22.02 -8.06 3.39
N ASP A 163 22.31 -7.30 2.33
CA ASP A 163 21.30 -6.50 1.63
C ASP A 163 21.59 -6.38 0.13
N VAL A 164 20.54 -6.15 -0.66
CA VAL A 164 20.62 -6.02 -2.11
C VAL A 164 19.62 -5.00 -2.65
N LYS A 165 20.09 -4.12 -3.53
CA LYS A 165 19.27 -3.17 -4.30
C LYS A 165 19.63 -3.25 -5.77
N VAL A 166 18.65 -3.22 -6.67
CA VAL A 166 18.90 -3.26 -8.12
C VAL A 166 18.37 -2.01 -8.81
N GLU A 167 19.23 -1.33 -9.57
CA GLU A 167 18.86 -0.23 -10.47
C GLU A 167 19.36 -0.52 -11.89
N GLY A 168 18.43 -0.58 -12.84
CA GLY A 168 18.73 -0.98 -14.21
C GLY A 168 19.38 -2.35 -14.28
N THR A 169 20.64 -2.42 -14.72
CA THR A 169 21.42 -3.65 -14.84
C THR A 169 22.43 -3.84 -13.71
N LYS A 170 22.42 -3.01 -12.67
CA LYS A 170 23.38 -3.06 -11.57
C LYS A 170 22.70 -3.53 -10.30
N ALA A 171 23.24 -4.56 -9.67
CA ALA A 171 22.92 -4.95 -8.31
C ALA A 171 24.01 -4.41 -7.37
N TYR A 172 23.58 -3.67 -6.35
CA TYR A 172 24.40 -3.19 -5.26
C TYR A 172 24.17 -4.14 -4.09
N VAL A 173 25.24 -4.71 -3.54
CA VAL A 173 25.17 -5.73 -2.50
C VAL A 173 25.99 -5.29 -1.31
N ALA A 174 25.34 -5.19 -0.16
CA ALA A 174 25.99 -4.99 1.14
C ALA A 174 26.38 -6.35 1.71
N GLY A 175 27.60 -6.47 2.20
CA GLY A 175 28.06 -7.71 2.81
C GLY A 175 29.19 -7.53 3.81
N ALA A 176 29.75 -8.66 4.25
CA ALA A 176 30.86 -8.71 5.20
C ALA A 176 32.11 -7.94 4.72
N ASN A 177 32.30 -7.82 3.40
CA ASN A 177 33.43 -7.11 2.80
C ASN A 177 33.10 -5.65 2.40
N GLY A 178 31.93 -5.12 2.77
CA GLY A 178 31.45 -3.79 2.37
C GLY A 178 30.49 -3.84 1.19
N LEU A 179 30.65 -2.93 0.23
CA LEU A 179 29.80 -2.80 -0.95
C LEU A 179 30.40 -3.51 -2.16
N ALA A 180 29.59 -4.30 -2.87
CA ALA A 180 29.90 -4.81 -4.20
C ALA A 180 28.89 -4.28 -5.23
N ILE A 181 29.36 -3.94 -6.42
CA ILE A 181 28.53 -3.51 -7.55
C ILE A 181 28.65 -4.57 -8.64
N VAL A 182 27.55 -5.22 -8.98
CA VAL A 182 27.49 -6.40 -9.86
C VAL A 182 26.63 -6.08 -11.07
N ASP A 183 27.17 -6.33 -12.27
CA ASP A 183 26.36 -6.36 -13.49
C ASP A 183 25.49 -7.61 -13.50
N VAL A 184 24.18 -7.39 -13.53
CA VAL A 184 23.13 -8.40 -13.57
C VAL A 184 22.27 -8.29 -14.83
N SER A 185 22.81 -7.68 -15.90
CA SER A 185 22.19 -7.68 -17.24
C SER A 185 21.87 -9.09 -17.74
N ASN A 186 22.67 -10.07 -17.34
CA ASN A 186 22.35 -11.49 -17.42
C ASN A 186 22.38 -12.12 -16.02
N PRO A 187 21.22 -12.30 -15.36
CA PRO A 187 21.14 -12.86 -14.01
C PRO A 187 21.62 -14.32 -13.89
N SER A 188 21.85 -15.03 -15.01
CA SER A 188 22.47 -16.35 -15.00
C SER A 188 24.00 -16.29 -15.03
N LEU A 189 24.59 -15.15 -15.39
CA LEU A 189 26.03 -14.93 -15.53
C LEU A 189 26.43 -13.53 -15.01
N PRO A 190 26.28 -13.26 -13.71
CA PRO A 190 26.62 -11.96 -13.13
C PRO A 190 28.15 -11.71 -13.12
N THR A 191 28.54 -10.45 -13.17
CA THR A 191 29.96 -10.05 -13.11
C THR A 191 30.20 -8.85 -12.19
N LEU A 192 31.25 -8.90 -11.37
CA LEU A 192 31.66 -7.76 -10.53
C LEU A 192 32.15 -6.59 -11.40
N LEU A 193 31.56 -5.41 -11.19
CA LEU A 193 32.00 -4.15 -11.78
C LEU A 193 33.04 -3.45 -10.91
N GLY A 194 32.80 -3.42 -9.60
CA GLY A 194 33.72 -2.84 -8.62
C GLY A 194 33.21 -3.05 -7.20
N SER A 195 34.00 -2.61 -6.23
CA SER A 195 33.69 -2.75 -4.81
C SER A 195 34.24 -1.59 -4.00
N TYR A 196 33.67 -1.40 -2.81
CA TYR A 196 34.11 -0.42 -1.83
C TYR A 196 34.17 -1.07 -0.46
N ALA A 197 35.36 -1.14 0.14
CA ALA A 197 35.55 -1.73 1.45
C ALA A 197 35.14 -0.74 2.55
N THR A 198 34.25 -1.18 3.45
CA THR A 198 33.87 -0.45 4.66
C THR A 198 34.68 -0.92 5.85
N SER A 199 34.77 -0.13 6.91
CA SER A 199 35.50 -0.49 8.14
C SER A 199 34.83 -1.59 8.97
N THR A 200 33.54 -1.81 8.74
CA THR A 200 32.69 -2.80 9.41
C THR A 200 31.85 -3.54 8.36
N GLU A 201 31.25 -4.66 8.74
CA GLU A 201 30.22 -5.28 7.90
C GLU A 201 29.08 -4.29 7.63
N SER A 202 28.50 -4.36 6.43
CA SER A 202 27.42 -3.47 6.00
C SER A 202 26.12 -4.24 5.92
N ARG A 203 25.12 -3.84 6.71
CA ARG A 203 23.86 -4.60 6.86
C ARG A 203 22.69 -4.07 6.06
N ASN A 204 22.67 -2.78 5.75
CA ASN A 204 21.64 -2.13 4.95
C ASN A 204 22.29 -1.18 3.95
N ILE A 205 21.68 -1.02 2.78
CA ILE A 205 22.04 -0.06 1.76
C ILE A 205 20.81 0.67 1.24
N PHE A 206 20.99 1.95 0.92
CA PHE A 206 20.07 2.66 0.05
C PHE A 206 20.78 3.11 -1.21
N VAL A 207 20.12 2.98 -2.35
CA VAL A 207 20.67 3.42 -3.64
C VAL A 207 19.73 4.47 -4.21
N SER A 208 20.32 5.60 -4.62
CA SER A 208 19.60 6.68 -5.28
C SER A 208 20.49 7.28 -6.37
N GLU A 209 20.04 7.14 -7.62
CA GLU A 209 20.72 7.65 -8.82
C GLU A 209 22.12 7.04 -8.99
N ASN A 210 23.17 7.77 -8.63
CA ASN A 210 24.55 7.32 -8.70
C ASN A 210 25.22 7.38 -7.33
N ARG A 211 24.44 7.25 -6.26
CA ARG A 211 24.93 7.25 -4.87
C ARG A 211 24.45 6.01 -4.14
N VAL A 212 25.34 5.44 -3.33
CA VAL A 212 25.03 4.39 -2.37
C VAL A 212 25.24 4.94 -0.98
N PHE A 213 24.23 4.82 -0.13
CA PHE A 213 24.24 5.19 1.26
C PHE A 213 24.42 3.90 2.09
N ILE A 214 25.48 3.84 2.87
CA ILE A 214 25.92 2.60 3.55
C ILE A 214 26.71 2.93 4.80
N ASN A 215 26.32 2.42 5.97
CA ASN A 215 27.00 2.63 7.25
C ASN A 215 27.34 4.11 7.54
N GLY A 216 26.40 5.02 7.28
CA GLY A 216 26.60 6.47 7.45
C GLY A 216 27.51 7.12 6.41
N LEU A 217 27.86 6.42 5.31
CA LEU A 217 28.70 6.92 4.24
C LEU A 217 27.88 7.16 2.97
N ILE A 218 28.25 8.19 2.21
CA ILE A 218 27.75 8.46 0.87
C ILE A 218 28.85 8.12 -0.12
N ILE A 219 28.61 7.08 -0.93
CA ILE A 219 29.55 6.57 -1.93
C ILE A 219 29.05 6.97 -3.32
N ASP A 220 29.86 7.71 -4.09
CA ASP A 220 29.64 7.94 -5.51
C ASP A 220 29.94 6.66 -6.30
N VAL A 221 28.98 6.25 -7.12
CA VAL A 221 29.03 5.08 -8.00
C VAL A 221 28.75 5.43 -9.46
N ASN A 222 28.95 6.70 -9.85
CA ASN A 222 28.92 7.16 -11.25
C ASN A 222 29.81 6.29 -12.14
N ASP A 223 31.04 6.02 -11.69
CA ASP A 223 31.90 4.96 -12.24
C ASP A 223 31.87 3.74 -11.30
N PRO A 224 31.11 2.69 -11.63
CA PRO A 224 30.98 1.53 -10.74
C PRO A 224 32.27 0.73 -10.60
N SER A 225 33.28 0.96 -11.45
CA SER A 225 34.60 0.32 -11.35
C SER A 225 35.54 1.02 -10.37
N SER A 226 35.21 2.25 -9.99
CA SER A 226 35.99 3.05 -9.03
C SER A 226 35.08 3.84 -8.07
N PRO A 227 34.29 3.16 -7.21
CA PRO A 227 33.45 3.84 -6.22
C PRO A 227 34.28 4.73 -5.27
N ALA A 228 33.76 5.89 -4.91
CA ALA A 228 34.47 6.86 -4.09
C ALA A 228 33.61 7.43 -2.96
N LEU A 229 34.18 7.54 -1.75
CA LEU A 229 33.55 8.26 -0.65
C LEU A 229 33.46 9.74 -0.99
N ILE A 230 32.25 10.30 -0.88
CA ILE A 230 32.02 11.74 -1.09
C ILE A 230 31.56 12.47 0.18
N GLY A 231 30.90 11.79 1.11
CA GLY A 231 30.46 12.38 2.37
C GLY A 231 30.00 11.36 3.40
N SER A 232 29.54 11.85 4.55
CA SER A 232 29.03 11.02 5.64
C SER A 232 27.87 11.70 6.35
N TYR A 233 26.93 10.90 6.86
CA TYR A 233 25.77 11.33 7.63
C TYR A 233 25.62 10.49 8.91
N PRO A 234 24.87 10.94 9.92
CA PRO A 234 24.65 10.18 11.15
C PRO A 234 23.72 8.97 10.93
N GLY A 235 24.08 7.80 11.47
CA GLY A 235 23.23 6.61 11.47
C GLY A 235 23.67 5.52 10.49
N ASP A 236 23.05 4.35 10.61
CA ASP A 236 23.43 3.15 9.85
C ASP A 236 22.40 2.81 8.77
N ASP A 237 21.14 2.64 9.17
CA ASP A 237 20.01 2.38 8.27
C ASP A 237 19.41 3.70 7.77
N VAL A 238 19.01 3.75 6.50
CA VAL A 238 18.69 5.02 5.83
C VAL A 238 17.63 4.86 4.76
N PHE A 239 16.74 5.85 4.69
CA PHE A 239 15.86 6.07 3.57
C PHE A 239 16.14 7.44 2.97
N VAL A 240 16.28 7.53 1.65
CA VAL A 240 16.50 8.82 0.97
C VAL A 240 15.28 9.20 0.15
N SER A 241 14.76 10.41 0.39
CA SER A 241 13.66 11.00 -0.38
C SER A 241 14.06 12.39 -0.86
N GLY A 242 14.27 12.53 -2.17
CA GLY A 242 14.80 13.76 -2.75
C GLY A 242 16.16 14.14 -2.17
N ASN A 243 16.23 15.30 -1.51
CA ASN A 243 17.46 15.82 -0.89
C ASN A 243 17.55 15.51 0.61
N LEU A 244 16.70 14.63 1.15
CA LEU A 244 16.70 14.31 2.58
C LEU A 244 17.10 12.85 2.80
N ALA A 245 18.04 12.64 3.72
CA ALA A 245 18.38 11.33 4.26
C ALA A 245 17.76 11.21 5.66
N TYR A 246 16.89 10.21 5.82
CA TYR A 246 16.27 9.85 7.09
C TYR A 246 16.99 8.61 7.60
N SER A 247 17.66 8.72 8.73
CA SER A 247 18.59 7.70 9.20
C SER A 247 18.31 7.29 10.62
N ILE A 248 18.31 5.98 10.84
CA ILE A 248 18.21 5.42 12.18
C ILE A 248 19.57 5.50 12.86
N THR A 249 19.57 6.09 14.05
CA THR A 249 20.71 6.13 14.95
C THR A 249 20.46 5.19 16.12
N GLY A 250 21.48 4.91 16.92
CA GLY A 250 21.31 4.15 18.16
C GLY A 250 20.38 4.82 19.19
N GLU A 251 20.05 6.11 19.01
CA GLU A 251 19.29 6.94 19.95
C GLU A 251 17.93 7.40 19.39
N GLY A 252 17.62 7.09 18.12
CA GLY A 252 16.36 7.47 17.47
C GLY A 252 16.50 7.65 15.96
N ILE A 253 15.99 8.77 15.44
CA ILE A 253 16.01 9.12 14.01
C ILE A 253 16.72 10.46 13.84
N SER A 254 17.57 10.54 12.82
CA SER A 254 18.17 11.78 12.34
C SER A 254 17.71 12.09 10.92
N ILE A 255 17.55 13.36 10.60
CA ILE A 255 17.15 13.85 9.28
C ILE A 255 18.22 14.81 8.81
N SER A 256 18.89 14.47 7.70
CA SER A 256 19.97 15.25 7.12
C SER A 256 19.59 15.78 5.73
N ASP A 257 19.85 17.05 5.48
CA ASP A 257 19.85 17.63 4.13
C ASP A 257 21.14 17.20 3.41
N ILE A 258 20.96 16.49 2.31
CA ILE A 258 22.01 15.96 1.44
C ILE A 258 21.99 16.64 0.06
N SER A 259 21.46 17.86 -0.03
CA SER A 259 21.53 18.69 -1.25
C SER A 259 22.96 18.89 -1.73
N ASP A 260 23.91 19.04 -0.79
CA ASP A 260 25.33 18.85 -1.02
C ASP A 260 25.78 17.52 -0.36
N PRO A 261 25.96 16.45 -1.14
CA PRO A 261 26.34 15.15 -0.57
C PRO A 261 27.77 15.12 -0.03
N SER A 262 28.59 16.14 -0.29
CA SER A 262 29.93 16.25 0.30
C SER A 262 29.93 16.92 1.68
N GLU A 263 28.88 17.69 1.97
CA GLU A 263 28.66 18.35 3.27
C GLU A 263 27.21 18.16 3.75
N PRO A 264 26.79 16.92 4.09
CA PRO A 264 25.46 16.69 4.66
C PRO A 264 25.22 17.52 5.94
N LEU A 265 24.06 18.15 6.02
CA LEU A 265 23.66 18.98 7.16
C LEU A 265 22.57 18.28 7.97
N LEU A 266 22.82 18.00 9.24
CA LEU A 266 21.78 17.55 10.17
C LEU A 266 20.77 18.68 10.41
N ILE A 267 19.51 18.46 10.05
CA ILE A 267 18.44 19.47 10.14
C ILE A 267 17.36 19.13 11.16
N GLY A 268 17.21 17.87 11.54
CA GLY A 268 16.23 17.44 12.53
C GLY A 268 16.62 16.12 13.18
N GLU A 269 16.12 15.92 14.40
CA GLU A 269 16.33 14.71 15.19
C GLU A 269 15.05 14.39 15.96
N TYR A 270 14.81 13.09 16.12
CA TYR A 270 13.84 12.56 17.07
C TYR A 270 14.57 11.58 17.97
N LEU A 271 14.59 11.88 19.27
CA LEU A 271 15.15 11.01 20.30
C LEU A 271 14.01 10.29 21.00
N ASP A 272 14.06 8.96 20.99
CA ASP A 272 13.10 8.18 21.73
C ASP A 272 13.47 8.16 23.22
N SER A 273 12.63 8.75 24.06
CA SER A 273 12.87 8.87 25.51
C SER A 273 12.95 7.53 26.26
N GLN A 274 12.53 6.44 25.61
CA GLN A 274 12.53 5.08 26.15
C GLN A 274 13.75 4.25 25.75
N TYR A 275 14.72 4.82 25.01
CA TYR A 275 15.90 4.12 24.50
C TYR A 275 15.57 2.82 23.73
N CYS A 276 14.45 2.80 23.01
CA CYS A 276 14.11 1.64 22.20
C CYS A 276 14.96 1.60 20.93
N GLY A 277 15.37 0.40 20.52
CA GLY A 277 16.12 0.22 19.29
C GLY A 277 15.22 0.41 18.09
N MET A 278 15.49 1.45 17.29
CA MET A 278 14.79 1.69 16.03
C MET A 278 15.36 0.79 14.92
N GLN A 279 14.51 0.28 14.03
CA GLN A 279 14.93 -0.57 12.90
C GLN A 279 14.00 -0.41 11.70
N ASN A 280 14.56 -0.42 10.49
CA ASN A 280 13.90 -0.26 9.20
C ASN A 280 13.16 1.07 9.11
N ILE A 281 13.55 1.88 8.14
CA ILE A 281 12.98 3.21 7.95
C ILE A 281 12.43 3.33 6.54
N PHE A 282 11.21 3.85 6.44
CA PHE A 282 10.55 4.09 5.18
C PHE A 282 9.84 5.45 5.23
N VAL A 283 9.88 6.21 4.13
CA VAL A 283 9.17 7.49 4.04
C VAL A 283 8.24 7.48 2.83
N SER A 284 6.96 7.77 3.07
CA SER A 284 5.92 7.96 2.05
C SER A 284 5.31 9.34 2.18
N GLY A 285 5.55 10.21 1.20
CA GLY A 285 5.07 11.60 1.27
C GLY A 285 5.63 12.32 2.50
N THR A 286 4.76 12.71 3.43
CA THR A 286 5.10 13.40 4.68
C THR A 286 5.14 12.48 5.89
N ILE A 287 4.93 11.17 5.73
CA ILE A 287 4.92 10.22 6.85
C ILE A 287 6.15 9.33 6.78
N LEU A 288 6.85 9.28 7.90
CA LEU A 288 7.92 8.34 8.19
C LEU A 288 7.36 7.16 8.99
N TYR A 289 7.75 5.96 8.57
CA TYR A 289 7.43 4.68 9.18
C TYR A 289 8.71 4.05 9.69
N ALA A 290 8.73 3.61 10.93
CA ALA A 290 9.87 2.87 11.47
C ALA A 290 9.46 1.83 12.51
N GLY A 291 10.21 0.73 12.59
CA GLY A 291 10.05 -0.26 13.65
C GLY A 291 10.71 0.19 14.95
N GLN A 292 10.11 -0.11 16.10
CA GLN A 292 10.62 0.28 17.41
C GLN A 292 10.69 -0.91 18.38
N ASN A 293 11.88 -1.38 18.72
CA ASN A 293 12.07 -2.53 19.59
C ASN A 293 12.48 -2.11 21.01
N CYS A 294 11.52 -2.14 21.94
CA CYS A 294 11.75 -1.80 23.36
C CYS A 294 12.08 -3.05 24.18
N ALA A 295 13.26 -3.08 24.82
CA ALA A 295 13.75 -4.26 25.55
C ALA A 295 13.18 -4.42 26.98
N GLU A 296 12.61 -3.38 27.60
CA GLU A 296 12.50 -3.33 29.07
C GLU A 296 11.15 -3.69 29.70
N HIS A 297 10.08 -3.95 28.93
CA HIS A 297 8.80 -4.38 29.51
C HIS A 297 8.29 -5.71 28.94
N TRP A 298 8.77 -6.81 29.55
CA TRP A 298 8.06 -8.10 29.64
C TRP A 298 7.42 -8.59 28.33
N GLY A 299 8.16 -8.51 27.24
CA GLY A 299 7.80 -9.15 25.97
C GLY A 299 6.88 -8.36 25.03
N ALA A 300 6.67 -7.06 25.26
CA ALA A 300 6.01 -6.17 24.30
C ALA A 300 7.06 -5.31 23.57
N GLY A 301 7.48 -5.74 22.38
CA GLY A 301 8.16 -4.84 21.44
C GLY A 301 7.11 -3.99 20.71
N ASN A 302 7.37 -2.71 20.47
CA ASN A 302 6.45 -1.89 19.67
C ASN A 302 6.60 -2.29 18.19
N ASP A 303 5.48 -2.32 17.45
CA ASP A 303 5.51 -2.85 16.08
C ASP A 303 5.93 -1.77 15.08
N LEU A 304 5.27 -0.61 15.08
CA LEU A 304 5.45 0.42 14.05
C LEU A 304 5.18 1.80 14.64
N ILE A 305 6.07 2.75 14.41
CA ILE A 305 5.84 4.16 14.71
C ILE A 305 5.58 4.93 13.42
N LEU A 306 4.69 5.90 13.52
CA LEU A 306 4.36 6.84 12.44
C LEU A 306 4.72 8.24 12.90
N MET A 307 5.43 8.94 12.04
CA MET A 307 5.94 10.28 12.33
C MET A 307 5.64 11.21 11.17
N ASP A 308 5.03 12.34 11.46
CA ASP A 308 4.89 13.43 10.52
C ASP A 308 6.24 14.15 10.38
N VAL A 309 6.76 14.14 9.16
CA VAL A 309 8.01 14.77 8.74
C VAL A 309 7.77 15.84 7.67
N SER A 310 6.56 16.40 7.61
CA SER A 310 6.22 17.56 6.77
C SER A 310 7.12 18.77 7.07
N ASP A 311 7.47 18.97 8.35
CA ASP A 311 8.61 19.79 8.77
C ASP A 311 9.77 18.87 9.23
N PRO A 312 10.78 18.62 8.37
CA PRO A 312 11.88 17.73 8.70
C PRO A 312 12.78 18.27 9.83
N SER A 313 12.67 19.54 10.20
CA SER A 313 13.43 20.10 11.33
C SER A 313 12.77 19.83 12.68
N SER A 314 11.48 19.46 12.67
CA SER A 314 10.70 19.18 13.86
C SER A 314 9.80 17.97 13.62
N PRO A 315 10.37 16.75 13.48
CA PRO A 315 9.59 15.53 13.34
C PRO A 315 8.62 15.34 14.52
N ILE A 316 7.36 14.98 14.23
CA ILE A 316 6.32 14.79 15.24
C ILE A 316 5.84 13.34 15.23
N LEU A 317 5.91 12.66 16.38
CA LEU A 317 5.28 11.35 16.54
C LEU A 317 3.75 11.51 16.45
N VAL A 318 3.14 10.88 15.45
CA VAL A 318 1.68 10.94 15.24
C VAL A 318 1.00 9.62 15.53
N GLY A 319 1.69 8.48 15.43
CA GLY A 319 1.05 7.18 15.66
C GLY A 319 1.99 6.15 16.26
N LEU A 320 1.42 5.26 17.08
CA LEU A 320 2.08 4.08 17.64
C LEU A 320 1.19 2.87 17.41
N ASN A 321 1.72 1.84 16.75
CA ASN A 321 1.10 0.52 16.72
C ASN A 321 1.47 -0.25 17.98
N TYR A 322 0.52 -0.29 18.92
CA TYR A 322 0.57 -1.18 20.05
C TYR A 322 -0.16 -2.49 19.72
N ARG A 323 0.57 -3.58 19.46
CA ARG A 323 0.03 -4.89 19.81
C ARG A 323 0.23 -5.15 21.29
N ASN A 324 -0.87 -5.18 22.03
CA ASN A 324 -0.97 -5.88 23.32
C ASN A 324 -0.94 -7.42 23.13
N SER A 325 -0.03 -7.94 22.31
CA SER A 325 0.08 -9.38 22.12
C SER A 325 1.19 -9.93 22.99
N LEU A 326 0.85 -10.97 23.74
CA LEU A 326 1.73 -11.80 24.59
C LEU A 326 2.84 -12.53 23.78
N THR A 327 3.18 -12.06 22.58
CA THR A 327 4.09 -12.71 21.64
C THR A 327 5.34 -11.86 21.43
N THR A 328 6.47 -12.38 21.92
CA THR A 328 7.80 -11.78 21.83
C THR A 328 8.31 -11.84 20.40
N GLY A 329 8.36 -10.73 19.67
CA GLY A 329 9.00 -10.65 18.35
C GLY A 329 8.82 -9.25 17.80
N GLY A 330 9.90 -8.52 17.51
CA GLY A 330 9.80 -7.19 16.94
C GLY A 330 9.48 -7.21 15.44
N LEU A 331 9.05 -6.07 14.91
CA LEU A 331 8.97 -5.81 13.47
C LEU A 331 10.35 -6.04 12.82
N LYS A 332 10.36 -6.80 11.72
CA LYS A 332 11.56 -7.15 10.96
C LYS A 332 11.74 -6.31 9.71
N ASP A 333 10.65 -5.94 9.06
CA ASP A 333 10.64 -5.12 7.87
C ASP A 333 9.22 -4.56 7.63
N VAL A 334 9.15 -3.42 6.94
CA VAL A 334 7.92 -2.76 6.51
C VAL A 334 8.05 -2.30 5.07
N TYR A 335 7.07 -2.67 4.24
CA TYR A 335 6.97 -2.20 2.87
C TYR A 335 5.64 -1.47 2.68
N ILE A 336 5.67 -0.27 2.12
CA ILE A 336 4.46 0.51 1.84
C ILE A 336 4.13 0.46 0.35
N SER A 337 2.90 0.08 0.01
CA SER A 337 2.40 0.12 -1.38
C SER A 337 1.02 0.75 -1.41
N GLY A 338 0.94 1.99 -1.91
CA GLY A 338 -0.28 2.78 -1.85
C GLY A 338 -0.68 3.05 -0.39
N ASN A 339 -1.88 2.62 -0.01
CA ASN A 339 -2.42 2.82 1.33
C ASN A 339 -2.26 1.59 2.24
N ILE A 340 -1.48 0.59 1.82
CA ILE A 340 -1.27 -0.63 2.60
C ILE A 340 0.17 -0.67 3.08
N ALA A 341 0.35 -0.83 4.38
CA ALA A 341 1.61 -1.23 4.98
C ALA A 341 1.65 -2.76 5.12
N TYR A 342 2.67 -3.36 4.53
CA TYR A 342 3.01 -4.77 4.69
C TYR A 342 4.07 -4.84 5.77
N THR A 343 3.82 -5.56 6.84
CA THR A 343 4.73 -5.67 7.98
C THR A 343 5.05 -7.12 8.25
N ILE A 344 6.32 -7.46 8.49
CA ILE A 344 6.68 -8.80 8.96
C ILE A 344 7.16 -8.75 10.40
N ASN A 345 6.63 -9.64 11.22
CA ASN A 345 7.00 -9.80 12.62
C ASN A 345 7.46 -11.25 12.85
N SER A 346 8.50 -11.42 13.66
CA SER A 346 9.12 -12.74 13.91
C SER A 346 8.19 -13.78 14.55
N SER A 347 7.12 -13.34 15.22
CA SER A 347 6.20 -14.21 15.97
C SER A 347 4.79 -14.26 15.42
N ILE A 348 4.43 -13.30 14.57
CA ILE A 348 3.08 -13.14 14.00
C ILE A 348 3.07 -13.41 12.50
N GLY A 349 4.20 -13.20 11.83
CA GLY A 349 4.33 -13.37 10.40
C GLY A 349 4.03 -12.11 9.59
N LEU A 350 3.54 -12.27 8.36
CA LEU A 350 3.20 -11.16 7.49
C LEU A 350 1.83 -10.64 7.90
N THR A 351 1.75 -9.34 8.14
CA THR A 351 0.53 -8.61 8.47
C THR A 351 0.34 -7.50 7.44
N LEU A 352 -0.90 -7.30 6.99
CA LEU A 352 -1.27 -6.17 6.15
C LEU A 352 -2.10 -5.20 6.97
N VAL A 353 -1.77 -3.93 6.81
CA VAL A 353 -2.25 -2.84 7.66
C VAL A 353 -2.79 -1.74 6.76
N ASP A 354 -4.06 -1.35 6.96
CA ASP A 354 -4.61 -0.17 6.29
C ASP A 354 -3.99 1.08 6.89
N LEU A 355 -3.45 1.95 6.03
CA LEU A 355 -2.99 3.27 6.43
C LEU A 355 -4.11 4.31 6.39
N ASN A 356 -5.28 3.96 5.85
CA ASN A 356 -6.45 4.83 5.80
C ASN A 356 -7.42 4.65 6.98
N TYR A 357 -7.18 3.72 7.90
CA TYR A 357 -8.20 3.36 8.90
C TYR A 357 -7.88 3.77 10.35
N PRO A 358 -8.79 4.48 11.06
CA PRO A 358 -9.72 5.48 10.53
C PRO A 358 -8.95 6.81 10.51
N HIS A 359 -8.14 6.96 9.46
CA HIS A 359 -7.28 8.09 9.15
C HIS A 359 -6.22 8.50 10.19
N LEU A 360 -5.08 8.99 9.67
CA LEU A 360 -3.92 9.41 10.45
C LEU A 360 -4.34 10.50 11.45
N PRO A 361 -4.00 10.39 12.74
CA PRO A 361 -4.46 11.33 13.74
C PRO A 361 -3.94 12.75 13.47
N THR A 362 -4.73 13.74 13.88
CA THR A 362 -4.24 15.08 14.16
C THR A 362 -3.12 15.00 15.19
N PRO A 363 -2.03 15.77 15.05
CA PRO A 363 -0.91 15.76 16.00
C PRO A 363 -1.39 15.93 17.45
N GLY A 364 -1.18 14.92 18.32
CA GLY A 364 -1.40 15.03 19.78
C GLY A 364 -2.38 14.05 20.44
N THR A 365 -3.04 13.15 19.69
CA THR A 365 -3.91 12.09 20.25
C THR A 365 -3.21 10.72 20.31
N ILE A 366 -3.43 9.94 21.38
CA ILE A 366 -2.79 8.62 21.67
C ILE A 366 -3.86 7.56 22.01
N PRO A 367 -3.66 6.24 21.72
CA PRO A 367 -2.95 5.63 20.61
C PRO A 367 -3.88 4.86 19.64
N PHE A 368 -3.40 4.74 18.42
CA PHE A 368 -3.97 4.11 17.24
C PHE A 368 -4.41 2.63 17.43
N GLN A 369 -5.56 2.23 16.87
CA GLN A 369 -5.91 0.81 16.63
C GLN A 369 -5.83 0.52 15.13
N PHE A 370 -4.89 -0.32 14.72
CA PHE A 370 -4.77 -0.74 13.32
C PHE A 370 -5.83 -1.78 12.96
N GLN A 371 -6.44 -1.63 11.78
CA GLN A 371 -7.31 -2.66 11.21
C GLN A 371 -6.44 -3.73 10.52
N TYR A 372 -6.42 -4.94 11.09
CA TYR A 372 -5.60 -6.07 10.64
C TYR A 372 -6.29 -6.85 9.52
N PHE A 373 -5.74 -6.87 8.32
CA PHE A 373 -6.40 -7.45 7.14
C PHE A 373 -6.20 -8.95 6.94
N GLY A 374 -5.35 -9.57 7.76
CA GLY A 374 -4.98 -10.98 7.63
C GLY A 374 -3.55 -11.19 8.11
N SER A 375 -3.27 -12.42 8.55
CA SER A 375 -1.91 -12.83 8.91
C SER A 375 -1.55 -14.16 8.24
N TYR A 376 -0.37 -14.23 7.65
CA TYR A 376 0.17 -15.51 7.19
C TYR A 376 1.08 -16.12 8.26
N ASP A 377 0.54 -17.12 8.95
CA ASP A 377 1.22 -17.82 10.04
C ASP A 377 2.51 -18.52 9.58
N VAL A 378 3.58 -18.26 10.34
CA VAL A 378 4.92 -18.80 10.08
C VAL A 378 5.19 -20.02 10.94
N TYR A 379 4.56 -21.14 10.64
CA TYR A 379 5.00 -22.40 11.25
C TYR A 379 6.29 -22.90 10.56
N GLY A 380 7.43 -22.66 11.21
CA GLY A 380 8.71 -23.36 10.94
C GLY A 380 9.82 -22.54 10.28
N TYR A 381 9.67 -21.23 10.05
CA TYR A 381 10.71 -20.38 9.46
C TYR A 381 10.63 -18.94 10.00
N TYR A 382 11.73 -18.19 9.92
CA TYR A 382 11.76 -16.75 10.14
C TYR A 382 11.60 -16.03 8.80
N MET A 383 10.83 -14.94 8.79
CA MET A 383 10.79 -14.01 7.67
C MET A 383 11.70 -12.84 8.00
N ASN A 384 12.66 -12.57 7.10
CA ASN A 384 13.71 -11.58 7.33
C ASN A 384 13.43 -10.29 6.56
N ASP A 385 12.77 -10.39 5.41
CA ASP A 385 12.54 -9.25 4.52
C ASP A 385 11.34 -9.47 3.61
N ILE A 386 10.73 -8.37 3.16
CA ILE A 386 9.65 -8.38 2.18
C ILE A 386 9.88 -7.39 1.05
N PHE A 387 9.45 -7.80 -0.14
CA PHE A 387 9.38 -6.91 -1.29
C PHE A 387 8.03 -7.05 -1.97
N VAL A 388 7.36 -5.95 -2.24
CA VAL A 388 6.05 -5.94 -2.90
C VAL A 388 6.18 -5.40 -4.32
N SER A 389 5.66 -6.14 -5.29
CA SER A 389 5.60 -5.72 -6.69
C SER A 389 4.24 -6.07 -7.29
N GLY A 390 3.41 -5.06 -7.53
CA GLY A 390 2.02 -5.24 -7.95
C GLY A 390 1.23 -5.93 -6.84
N ASN A 391 0.54 -7.02 -7.16
CA ASN A 391 -0.22 -7.83 -6.20
C ASN A 391 0.60 -8.98 -5.57
N ARG A 392 1.92 -8.99 -5.76
CA ARG A 392 2.79 -10.06 -5.26
C ARG A 392 3.68 -9.59 -4.12
N VAL A 393 3.79 -10.43 -3.10
CA VAL A 393 4.71 -10.27 -1.98
C VAL A 393 5.79 -11.34 -2.10
N TYR A 394 7.03 -10.91 -2.10
CA TYR A 394 8.21 -11.74 -2.13
C TYR A 394 8.83 -11.71 -0.75
N ILE A 395 9.11 -12.88 -0.20
CA ILE A 395 9.55 -13.01 1.19
C ILE A 395 10.89 -13.74 1.22
N ALA A 396 11.90 -13.11 1.81
CA ALA A 396 13.14 -13.76 2.18
C ALA A 396 12.95 -14.48 3.52
N SER A 397 13.25 -15.78 3.57
CA SER A 397 13.00 -16.59 4.76
C SER A 397 14.17 -17.52 5.11
N SER A 398 14.36 -17.74 6.41
CA SER A 398 15.36 -18.65 6.97
C SER A 398 14.71 -19.71 7.86
N PRO A 399 15.32 -20.89 8.04
CA PRO A 399 14.68 -21.96 8.79
C PRO A 399 14.66 -21.66 10.29
N TYR A 400 13.56 -22.02 10.96
CA TYR A 400 13.48 -21.91 12.43
C TYR A 400 14.34 -22.99 13.09
N PRO A 401 15.10 -22.69 14.17
CA PRO A 401 15.89 -23.68 14.88
C PRO A 401 14.98 -24.73 15.52
N GLY A 402 14.97 -25.95 15.00
CA GLY A 402 14.21 -27.04 15.59
C GLY A 402 13.91 -28.19 14.62
N PRO A 403 13.21 -29.24 15.11
CA PRO A 403 12.87 -30.43 14.32
C PRO A 403 11.84 -30.16 13.21
N HIS A 404 11.25 -28.95 13.17
CA HIS A 404 10.27 -28.50 12.19
C HIS A 404 10.80 -27.35 11.33
N ALA A 405 12.11 -27.34 11.04
CA ALA A 405 12.71 -26.38 10.12
C ALA A 405 12.01 -26.46 8.75
N GLY A 406 11.29 -25.39 8.41
CA GLY A 406 10.62 -25.22 7.13
C GLY A 406 11.58 -24.83 6.01
N PRO A 407 11.05 -24.76 4.77
CA PRO A 407 11.86 -24.44 3.59
C PRO A 407 12.39 -23.01 3.66
N ARG A 408 13.68 -22.84 3.39
CA ARG A 408 14.40 -21.55 3.38
C ARG A 408 14.45 -20.93 1.99
N GLY A 409 14.83 -19.66 1.88
CA GLY A 409 14.98 -18.98 0.60
C GLY A 409 13.80 -18.07 0.27
N LEU A 410 13.36 -18.09 -0.99
CA LEU A 410 12.33 -17.19 -1.51
C LEU A 410 10.95 -17.83 -1.44
N LYS A 411 9.96 -17.08 -0.95
CA LYS A 411 8.53 -17.39 -1.10
C LYS A 411 7.86 -16.29 -1.91
N ILE A 412 6.88 -16.67 -2.73
CA ILE A 412 6.07 -15.75 -3.53
C ILE A 412 4.62 -15.94 -3.14
N MET A 413 4.01 -14.87 -2.65
CA MET A 413 2.60 -14.83 -2.29
C MET A 413 1.85 -13.86 -3.19
N GLU A 414 0.57 -14.11 -3.37
CA GLU A 414 -0.38 -13.20 -4.00
C GLU A 414 -1.27 -12.60 -2.92
N VAL A 415 -1.45 -11.30 -3.00
CA VAL A 415 -2.40 -10.53 -2.19
C VAL A 415 -3.57 -10.23 -3.09
N SER A 416 -4.74 -10.76 -2.74
CA SER A 416 -5.99 -10.41 -3.39
C SER A 416 -6.74 -9.43 -2.49
N LEU A 417 -7.01 -8.23 -3.01
CA LEU A 417 -7.82 -7.23 -2.30
C LEU A 417 -9.21 -7.79 -1.99
N PRO A 418 -9.80 -7.49 -0.82
CA PRO A 418 -11.21 -7.74 -0.62
C PRO A 418 -11.99 -7.01 -1.72
N GLY A 419 -12.89 -7.74 -2.37
CA GLY A 419 -13.86 -7.12 -3.27
C GLY A 419 -13.29 -6.32 -4.44
N THR A 420 -12.07 -6.55 -4.95
CA THR A 420 -11.78 -6.04 -6.30
C THR A 420 -12.84 -6.61 -7.23
N PRO A 421 -13.65 -5.76 -7.92
CA PRO A 421 -14.62 -6.23 -8.89
C PRO A 421 -13.82 -7.06 -9.88
N THR A 422 -14.02 -8.38 -9.81
CA THR A 422 -13.21 -9.30 -10.58
C THR A 422 -13.83 -9.24 -11.96
N ALA A 423 -13.44 -8.21 -12.74
CA ALA A 423 -13.89 -7.99 -14.09
C ALA A 423 -13.99 -9.36 -14.76
N ILE A 424 -15.22 -9.77 -15.12
CA ILE A 424 -15.46 -11.16 -15.46
C ILE A 424 -14.46 -11.59 -16.52
N THR A 425 -13.78 -12.72 -16.32
CA THR A 425 -12.97 -13.24 -17.43
C THR A 425 -13.90 -13.99 -18.36
N LEU A 426 -14.19 -13.42 -19.53
CA LEU A 426 -14.99 -14.09 -20.55
C LEU A 426 -14.14 -15.14 -21.29
N SER A 427 -14.52 -16.41 -21.14
CA SER A 427 -13.97 -17.48 -21.98
C SER A 427 -14.59 -17.48 -23.38
N SER A 428 -15.79 -16.92 -23.53
CA SER A 428 -16.36 -16.61 -24.85
C SER A 428 -17.41 -15.50 -24.81
N PHE A 429 -17.52 -14.75 -25.91
CA PHE A 429 -18.63 -13.83 -26.19
C PHE A 429 -18.90 -13.80 -27.68
N VAL A 430 -20.09 -14.25 -28.10
CA VAL A 430 -20.46 -14.42 -29.50
C VAL A 430 -21.91 -14.01 -29.77
N ALA A 431 -22.17 -13.48 -30.96
CA ALA A 431 -23.50 -13.18 -31.47
C ALA A 431 -23.74 -13.97 -32.76
N GLU A 432 -24.81 -14.76 -32.79
CA GLU A 432 -25.10 -15.67 -33.91
C GLU A 432 -26.54 -15.51 -34.39
N GLN A 433 -26.74 -15.46 -35.72
CA GLN A 433 -28.08 -15.46 -36.29
C GLN A 433 -28.71 -16.86 -36.19
N LYS A 434 -29.94 -16.95 -35.67
CA LYS A 434 -30.77 -18.16 -35.67
C LYS A 434 -32.17 -17.86 -36.20
N GLY A 435 -32.35 -18.03 -37.50
CA GLY A 435 -33.60 -17.69 -38.19
C GLY A 435 -33.81 -16.18 -38.24
N LYS A 436 -34.95 -15.69 -37.72
CA LYS A 436 -35.29 -14.25 -37.68
C LYS A 436 -34.84 -13.53 -36.39
N ARG A 437 -33.79 -14.04 -35.75
CA ARG A 437 -33.38 -13.63 -34.41
C ARG A 437 -31.87 -13.73 -34.29
N VAL A 438 -31.29 -12.97 -33.36
CA VAL A 438 -29.90 -13.13 -32.93
C VAL A 438 -29.88 -13.77 -31.55
N ILE A 439 -28.99 -14.74 -31.36
CA ILE A 439 -28.66 -15.31 -30.06
C ILE A 439 -27.29 -14.80 -29.66
N VAL A 440 -27.26 -14.03 -28.57
CA VAL A 440 -26.02 -13.59 -27.93
C VAL A 440 -25.70 -14.62 -26.85
N LYS A 441 -24.51 -15.19 -26.88
CA LYS A 441 -24.03 -16.17 -25.89
C LYS A 441 -22.72 -15.69 -25.31
N TRP A 442 -22.54 -15.92 -24.03
CA TRP A 442 -21.25 -15.73 -23.37
C TRP A 442 -21.02 -16.82 -22.35
N GLN A 443 -19.75 -17.08 -22.10
CA GLN A 443 -19.29 -17.95 -21.04
C GLN A 443 -18.32 -17.18 -20.17
N THR A 444 -18.58 -17.19 -18.89
CA THR A 444 -17.65 -16.70 -17.87
C THR A 444 -16.70 -17.83 -17.50
N ALA A 445 -15.44 -17.50 -17.20
CA ALA A 445 -14.50 -18.41 -16.55
C ALA A 445 -14.66 -18.34 -15.02
N THR A 446 -14.97 -17.16 -14.49
CA THR A 446 -15.26 -16.86 -13.08
C THR A 446 -16.43 -15.89 -12.98
N GLU A 447 -17.20 -15.98 -11.89
CA GLU A 447 -18.34 -15.10 -11.57
C GLU A 447 -18.29 -14.61 -10.14
N ILE A 448 -17.11 -14.24 -9.68
CA ILE A 448 -16.95 -13.70 -8.33
C ILE A 448 -17.65 -12.34 -8.31
N ASP A 449 -18.50 -12.14 -7.31
CA ASP A 449 -19.17 -10.86 -7.02
C ASP A 449 -20.13 -10.27 -8.09
N ASN A 450 -20.47 -11.04 -9.13
CA ASN A 450 -21.31 -10.52 -10.22
C ASN A 450 -22.82 -10.57 -9.90
N LEU A 451 -23.50 -9.43 -9.91
CA LEU A 451 -24.95 -9.31 -9.73
C LEU A 451 -25.72 -9.74 -11.00
N GLY A 452 -25.18 -9.45 -12.18
CA GLY A 452 -25.67 -9.94 -13.45
C GLY A 452 -25.28 -9.08 -14.65
N PHE A 453 -25.96 -9.31 -15.78
CA PHE A 453 -25.54 -8.76 -17.07
C PHE A 453 -26.58 -7.90 -17.76
N ASN A 454 -26.12 -6.83 -18.41
CA ASN A 454 -26.88 -6.09 -19.42
C ASN A 454 -26.34 -6.33 -20.82
N ILE A 455 -27.24 -6.31 -21.80
CA ILE A 455 -26.90 -6.48 -23.21
C ILE A 455 -27.22 -5.18 -23.91
N TYR A 456 -26.24 -4.66 -24.64
CA TYR A 456 -26.38 -3.47 -25.45
C TYR A 456 -26.22 -3.81 -26.92
N ARG A 457 -26.89 -3.02 -27.78
CA ARG A 457 -26.86 -3.21 -29.23
C ARG A 457 -26.74 -1.88 -29.97
N SER A 458 -25.96 -1.88 -31.05
CA SER A 458 -25.88 -0.81 -32.03
C SER A 458 -25.98 -1.34 -33.48
N GLU A 459 -26.34 -0.48 -34.42
CA GLU A 459 -26.24 -0.74 -35.88
C GLU A 459 -24.87 -0.29 -36.45
N SER A 460 -24.02 0.32 -35.62
CA SER A 460 -22.66 0.75 -35.97
C SER A 460 -21.68 0.30 -34.89
N GLU A 461 -20.48 -0.12 -35.28
CA GLU A 461 -19.45 -0.60 -34.34
C GLU A 461 -19.11 0.44 -33.27
N ASN A 462 -19.00 1.70 -33.69
CA ASN A 462 -18.68 2.85 -32.85
C ASN A 462 -19.90 3.76 -32.63
N GLY A 463 -21.11 3.26 -32.88
CA GLY A 463 -22.35 4.01 -32.72
C GLY A 463 -22.84 4.04 -31.27
N GLU A 464 -24.01 4.65 -31.09
CA GLU A 464 -24.73 4.62 -29.81
C GLU A 464 -25.24 3.19 -29.53
N TYR A 465 -25.00 2.71 -28.31
CA TYR A 465 -25.38 1.38 -27.84
C TYR A 465 -26.60 1.48 -26.93
N VAL A 466 -27.68 0.79 -27.28
CA VAL A 466 -28.93 0.80 -26.51
C VAL A 466 -29.09 -0.51 -25.76
N LYS A 467 -29.41 -0.43 -24.46
CA LYS A 467 -29.73 -1.60 -23.61
C LYS A 467 -31.00 -2.30 -24.11
N ILE A 468 -30.91 -3.61 -24.36
CA ILE A 468 -32.01 -4.39 -24.97
C ILE A 468 -32.66 -5.41 -24.03
N ASN A 469 -32.06 -5.70 -22.87
CA ASN A 469 -32.68 -6.51 -21.82
C ASN A 469 -33.47 -5.62 -20.83
N LYS A 470 -34.73 -5.99 -20.54
CA LYS A 470 -35.62 -5.22 -19.63
C LYS A 470 -35.25 -5.38 -18.15
N LYS A 471 -34.71 -6.54 -17.77
CA LYS A 471 -34.24 -6.85 -16.41
C LYS A 471 -32.80 -7.32 -16.51
N LEU A 472 -32.02 -7.03 -15.48
CA LEU A 472 -30.67 -7.56 -15.33
C LEU A 472 -30.72 -9.10 -15.44
N ILE A 473 -29.86 -9.67 -16.26
CA ILE A 473 -29.76 -11.12 -16.40
C ILE A 473 -28.94 -11.60 -15.20
N LYS A 474 -29.61 -12.05 -14.14
CA LYS A 474 -28.95 -12.47 -12.90
C LYS A 474 -27.85 -13.50 -13.17
N ALA A 475 -26.70 -13.29 -12.56
CA ALA A 475 -25.66 -14.31 -12.50
C ALA A 475 -26.19 -15.57 -11.81
N LYS A 476 -25.59 -16.71 -12.11
CA LYS A 476 -26.04 -18.02 -11.60
C LYS A 476 -25.46 -18.36 -10.22
N GLY A 477 -24.65 -17.47 -9.66
CA GLY A 477 -24.05 -17.55 -8.32
C GLY A 477 -22.54 -17.32 -8.36
N SER A 478 -21.96 -16.94 -7.21
CA SER A 478 -20.50 -16.80 -7.08
C SER A 478 -19.84 -18.15 -7.30
N SER A 479 -19.07 -18.30 -8.39
CA SER A 479 -18.35 -19.55 -8.66
C SER A 479 -17.05 -19.33 -9.44
N THR A 480 -16.02 -20.08 -9.04
CA THR A 480 -14.72 -20.16 -9.74
C THR A 480 -14.75 -21.04 -10.98
N LYS A 481 -15.90 -21.64 -11.30
CA LYS A 481 -16.08 -22.54 -12.47
C LYS A 481 -16.78 -21.85 -13.65
N GLY A 482 -17.27 -20.63 -13.46
CA GLY A 482 -17.96 -19.87 -14.48
C GLY A 482 -19.33 -20.47 -14.86
N ALA A 483 -20.04 -19.80 -15.76
CA ALA A 483 -21.33 -20.24 -16.25
C ALA A 483 -21.62 -19.80 -17.70
N SER A 484 -22.57 -20.50 -18.32
CA SER A 484 -23.01 -20.21 -19.68
C SER A 484 -24.34 -19.48 -19.70
N TYR A 485 -24.41 -18.43 -20.51
CA TYR A 485 -25.59 -17.58 -20.66
C TYR A 485 -26.01 -17.45 -22.11
N LYS A 486 -27.27 -17.03 -22.28
CA LYS A 486 -27.81 -16.68 -23.59
C LYS A 486 -28.86 -15.60 -23.46
N PHE A 487 -28.79 -14.62 -24.35
CA PHE A 487 -29.83 -13.64 -24.58
C PHE A 487 -30.35 -13.75 -26.01
N LYS A 488 -31.64 -13.47 -26.19
CA LYS A 488 -32.33 -13.64 -27.48
C LYS A 488 -32.91 -12.32 -27.95
N ASP A 489 -32.25 -11.73 -28.93
CA ASP A 489 -32.74 -10.53 -29.60
C ASP A 489 -33.73 -10.92 -30.72
N LYS A 490 -34.97 -10.44 -30.58
CA LYS A 490 -36.06 -10.65 -31.53
C LYS A 490 -36.32 -9.45 -32.42
N HIS A 491 -35.69 -8.31 -32.15
CA HIS A 491 -35.96 -7.03 -32.80
C HIS A 491 -34.86 -6.70 -33.81
N VAL A 492 -34.56 -7.65 -34.67
CA VAL A 492 -33.52 -7.55 -35.71
C VAL A 492 -34.15 -7.61 -37.10
N GLU A 493 -33.64 -6.82 -38.03
CA GLU A 493 -34.11 -6.75 -39.41
C GLU A 493 -33.19 -7.48 -40.37
N SER A 494 -33.76 -8.01 -41.45
CA SER A 494 -33.00 -8.65 -42.52
C SER A 494 -32.26 -7.60 -43.36
N GLY A 495 -30.99 -7.84 -43.66
CA GLY A 495 -30.11 -6.94 -44.40
C GLY A 495 -29.31 -5.95 -43.53
N LYS A 496 -29.39 -6.07 -42.19
CA LYS A 496 -28.63 -5.22 -41.26
C LYS A 496 -27.51 -6.00 -40.56
N THR A 497 -26.47 -5.28 -40.17
CA THR A 497 -25.43 -5.76 -39.25
C THR A 497 -25.66 -5.12 -37.89
N TYR A 498 -25.62 -5.93 -36.84
CA TYR A 498 -25.75 -5.48 -35.47
C TYR A 498 -24.48 -5.77 -34.69
N TYR A 499 -24.14 -4.88 -33.77
CA TYR A 499 -23.01 -4.98 -32.86
C TYR A 499 -23.53 -5.08 -31.44
N TYR A 500 -23.03 -6.05 -30.68
CA TYR A 500 -23.46 -6.29 -29.30
C TYR A 500 -22.32 -6.06 -28.33
N LYS A 501 -22.61 -5.37 -27.23
CA LYS A 501 -21.74 -5.30 -26.05
C LYS A 501 -22.44 -5.95 -24.86
N LEU A 502 -21.63 -6.49 -23.97
CA LEU A 502 -22.05 -7.09 -22.70
C LEU A 502 -21.52 -6.18 -21.59
N GLU A 503 -22.41 -5.74 -20.70
CA GLU A 503 -22.05 -5.07 -19.45
C GLU A 503 -22.18 -6.11 -18.34
N ASP A 504 -21.13 -6.37 -17.59
CA ASP A 504 -21.22 -6.97 -16.26
C ASP A 504 -21.55 -5.87 -15.24
N VAL A 505 -22.26 -6.27 -14.19
CA VAL A 505 -22.64 -5.40 -13.08
C VAL A 505 -22.35 -6.19 -11.82
N ASP A 506 -21.40 -5.70 -11.04
CA ASP A 506 -20.97 -6.35 -9.80
C ASP A 506 -21.86 -5.92 -8.63
N SER A 507 -21.70 -6.55 -7.46
CA SER A 507 -22.56 -6.31 -6.29
C SER A 507 -22.37 -4.90 -5.71
N ASP A 508 -21.15 -4.36 -5.83
CA ASP A 508 -20.76 -2.98 -5.57
C ASP A 508 -21.23 -1.97 -6.64
N ASN A 509 -21.97 -2.44 -7.65
CA ASN A 509 -22.48 -1.67 -8.80
C ASN A 509 -21.40 -1.13 -9.75
N THR A 510 -20.17 -1.64 -9.68
CA THR A 510 -19.12 -1.46 -10.69
C THR A 510 -19.54 -2.15 -12.00
N LYS A 511 -19.14 -1.56 -13.14
CA LYS A 511 -19.60 -1.98 -14.49
C LYS A 511 -18.46 -2.03 -15.48
N THR A 512 -18.27 -3.17 -16.14
CA THR A 512 -17.28 -3.36 -17.20
C THR A 512 -17.98 -3.67 -18.53
N MET A 513 -17.45 -3.14 -19.64
CA MET A 513 -18.03 -3.32 -20.96
C MET A 513 -17.16 -4.22 -21.84
N HIS A 514 -17.73 -5.32 -22.33
CA HIS A 514 -17.08 -6.26 -23.23
C HIS A 514 -17.63 -6.21 -24.65
N GLY A 515 -16.75 -6.44 -25.63
CA GLY A 515 -17.07 -6.42 -27.06
C GLY A 515 -16.58 -5.16 -27.77
N PRO A 516 -17.13 -4.81 -28.93
CA PRO A 516 -18.36 -5.38 -29.51
C PRO A 516 -18.17 -6.74 -30.22
N LYS A 517 -19.29 -7.43 -30.45
CA LYS A 517 -19.38 -8.60 -31.35
C LYS A 517 -20.42 -8.35 -32.43
N SER A 518 -20.00 -8.43 -33.69
CA SER A 518 -20.84 -8.17 -34.85
C SER A 518 -21.56 -9.42 -35.35
N VAL A 519 -22.78 -9.26 -35.87
CA VAL A 519 -23.52 -10.29 -36.60
C VAL A 519 -24.35 -9.67 -37.73
N ALA A 520 -24.17 -10.19 -38.94
CA ALA A 520 -25.02 -9.85 -40.09
C ALA A 520 -26.29 -10.70 -40.07
N VAL A 521 -27.46 -10.08 -40.22
CA VAL A 521 -28.76 -10.75 -40.15
C VAL A 521 -29.39 -10.81 -41.53
N ASN A 522 -29.54 -12.03 -42.07
CA ASN A 522 -30.12 -12.27 -43.39
C ASN A 522 -31.20 -13.36 -43.36
N PHE A 523 -32.46 -12.99 -43.63
CA PHE A 523 -33.56 -13.95 -43.78
C PHE A 523 -34.58 -13.49 -44.82
N ARG A 524 -35.23 -14.46 -45.50
CA ARG A 524 -36.27 -14.15 -46.48
C ARG A 524 -37.47 -13.48 -45.79
N LYS A 525 -37.81 -12.25 -46.19
CA LYS A 525 -39.13 -11.66 -45.91
C LYS A 525 -40.15 -12.59 -46.58
N LYS A 526 -41.11 -13.14 -45.82
CA LYS A 526 -42.24 -13.84 -46.45
C LYS A 526 -42.94 -12.79 -47.32
N LYS A 527 -43.07 -13.08 -48.61
CA LYS A 527 -43.88 -12.27 -49.54
C LYS A 527 -45.32 -12.20 -49.06
#